data_AF-C1LTI1-F1
#
_entry.id   AF-C1LTI1-F1
#
_cell.length_a   1.000
_cell.length_b   1.000
_cell.length_c   1.000
_cell.angle_alpha   90.00
_cell.angle_beta   90.00
_cell.angle_gamma   90.00
#
_symmetry.space_group_name_H-M   'P 1'
#
loop_
_entity.id
_entity.type
_entity.pdbx_description
1 polymer ?
#
loop_
_entity_poly.entity_id
_entity_poly.type
_entity_poly.pdbx_seq_one_letter_code
_entity_poly.pdbx_strand_id
1 'polypeptide(L)'
;MNSRLVISCRNFPRTYDELQIPQGNWTEMHKQRNAMYNKFLIVSSVIVTALSFAAFYVSDINKYSLPATSNSEDGLRFLNPDPKALKYVLEN
;
A
#
# COMPACT_ATOMS: atom_id res chain seq x y z
N MET A 1 -50.11 17.36 13.89
CA MET A 1 -50.24 16.27 12.90
C MET A 1 -50.13 16.85 11.49
N ASN A 2 -49.00 16.66 10.80
CA ASN A 2 -48.98 16.07 9.46
C ASN A 2 -47.55 16.01 8.94
N SER A 3 -47.02 14.80 8.98
CA SER A 3 -45.79 14.33 8.38
C SER A 3 -45.86 14.39 6.86
N ARG A 4 -44.84 14.97 6.21
CA ARG A 4 -44.37 14.49 4.89
C ARG A 4 -42.86 14.71 4.76
N LEU A 5 -42.12 13.65 5.10
CA LEU A 5 -40.78 13.39 4.57
C LEU A 5 -40.93 13.15 3.05
N VAL A 6 -40.40 14.06 2.24
CA VAL A 6 -40.10 13.81 0.83
C VAL A 6 -38.63 14.08 0.64
N ILE A 7 -37.82 13.03 0.74
CA ILE A 7 -36.41 13.06 0.35
C ILE A 7 -36.42 13.07 -1.18
N SER A 8 -36.40 14.28 -1.76
CA SER A 8 -36.21 14.49 -3.18
C SER A 8 -34.72 14.71 -3.43
N CYS A 9 -34.09 13.83 -4.21
CA CYS A 9 -32.74 14.03 -4.76
C CYS A 9 -32.75 15.16 -5.81
N ARG A 10 -33.10 16.38 -5.41
CA ARG A 10 -33.20 17.59 -6.24
C ARG A 10 -32.31 18.74 -5.73
N ASN A 11 -31.32 18.43 -4.90
CA ASN A 11 -30.50 19.46 -4.23
C ASN A 11 -29.07 19.50 -4.77
N PHE A 12 -28.91 19.53 -6.10
CA PHE A 12 -27.71 20.13 -6.66
C PHE A 12 -28.02 21.60 -6.93
N PRO A 13 -27.28 22.55 -6.33
CA PRO A 13 -27.55 23.96 -6.49
C PRO A 13 -27.43 24.35 -7.96
N ARG A 14 -28.47 24.96 -8.53
CA ARG A 14 -28.47 25.40 -9.95
C ARG A 14 -27.67 26.68 -10.17
N THR A 15 -27.42 27.42 -9.10
CA THR A 15 -26.76 28.73 -9.11
C THR A 15 -25.89 28.87 -7.86
N TYR A 16 -24.77 29.60 -7.96
CA TYR A 16 -23.81 29.77 -6.87
C TYR A 16 -24.43 30.37 -5.59
N ASP A 17 -25.55 31.07 -5.71
CA ASP A 17 -26.29 31.65 -4.58
C ASP A 17 -27.02 30.59 -3.71
N GLU A 18 -27.23 29.39 -4.25
CA GLU A 18 -27.82 28.25 -3.52
C GLU A 18 -26.74 27.44 -2.77
N LEU A 19 -25.45 27.76 -2.96
CA LEU A 19 -24.40 27.19 -2.14
C LEU A 19 -24.59 27.70 -0.72
N GLN A 20 -24.83 26.78 0.21
CA GLN A 20 -24.79 27.10 1.62
C GLN A 20 -23.38 27.61 1.95
N ILE A 21 -23.23 28.93 2.02
CA ILE A 21 -22.01 29.57 2.51
C ILE A 21 -21.83 29.06 3.94
N PRO A 22 -20.69 28.42 4.26
CA PRO A 22 -20.47 27.83 5.57
C PRO A 22 -20.69 28.90 6.64
N GLN A 23 -21.73 28.72 7.45
CA GLN A 23 -22.08 29.61 8.55
C GLN A 23 -21.16 29.28 9.73
N GLY A 24 -20.37 30.25 10.20
CA GLY A 24 -19.48 30.10 11.35
C GLY A 24 -17.99 30.35 11.05
N ASN A 25 -17.16 30.28 12.09
CA ASN A 25 -15.71 30.49 11.96
C ASN A 25 -15.08 29.32 11.17
N TRP A 26 -14.68 29.60 9.93
CA TRP A 26 -14.05 28.64 9.01
C TRP A 26 -12.89 27.89 9.67
N THR A 27 -12.09 28.57 10.50
CA THR A 27 -10.93 28.01 11.17
C THR A 27 -11.30 26.90 12.15
N GLU A 28 -12.38 27.07 12.91
CA GLU A 28 -12.85 26.08 13.88
C GLU A 28 -13.41 24.85 13.19
N MET A 29 -14.18 25.06 12.12
CA MET A 29 -14.78 23.99 11.34
C MET A 29 -13.72 23.11 10.66
N HIS A 30 -12.66 23.73 10.12
CA HIS A 30 -11.49 23.01 9.58
C HIS A 30 -10.70 22.28 10.66
N LYS A 31 -10.50 22.90 11.82
CA LYS A 31 -9.78 22.27 12.93
C LYS A 31 -10.49 21.01 13.43
N GLN A 32 -11.83 21.04 13.53
CA GLN A 32 -12.62 19.87 13.91
C GLN A 32 -12.56 18.76 12.86
N ARG A 33 -12.71 19.10 11.58
CA ARG A 33 -12.59 18.12 10.49
C ARG A 33 -11.20 17.49 10.45
N ASN A 34 -10.14 18.30 10.52
CA ASN A 34 -8.76 17.81 10.51
C ASN A 34 -8.45 16.89 11.69
N ALA A 35 -9.01 17.17 12.88
CA ALA A 35 -8.83 16.30 14.04
C ALA A 35 -9.42 14.89 13.81
N MET A 36 -10.59 14.80 13.17
CA MET A 36 -11.18 13.50 12.81
C MET A 36 -10.41 12.80 11.70
N TYR A 37 -10.01 13.53 10.65
CA TYR A 37 -9.22 12.97 9.54
C TYR A 37 -7.88 12.42 10.02
N ASN A 38 -7.18 13.13 10.90
CA ASN A 38 -5.90 12.67 11.44
C ASN A 38 -6.05 11.37 12.24
N LYS A 39 -7.10 11.27 13.08
CA LYS A 39 -7.39 10.03 13.81
C LYS A 39 -7.73 8.88 12.87
N PHE A 40 -8.56 9.12 11.86
CA PHE A 40 -8.91 8.12 10.86
C PHE A 40 -7.68 7.64 10.08
N LEU A 41 -6.82 8.55 9.65
CA LEU A 41 -5.58 8.22 8.94
C LEU A 41 -4.64 7.36 9.77
N ILE A 42 -4.47 7.69 11.06
CA ILE A 42 -3.61 6.90 11.96
C ILE A 42 -4.21 5.51 12.20
N VAL A 43 -5.51 5.41 12.46
CA VAL A 43 -6.16 4.11 12.70
C VAL A 43 -6.13 3.24 11.45
N SER A 44 -6.46 3.81 10.28
CA SER A 44 -6.43 3.08 9.01
C SER A 44 -5.03 2.63 8.63
N SER A 45 -3.99 3.47 8.84
CA SER A 45 -2.62 3.08 8.54
C SER A 45 -2.12 1.93 9.41
N VAL A 46 -2.47 1.92 10.71
CA VAL A 46 -2.16 0.81 11.61
C VAL A 46 -2.84 -0.48 11.16
N ILE A 47 -4.12 -0.43 10.79
CA ILE A 47 -4.87 -1.60 10.32
C ILE A 47 -4.27 -2.15 9.02
N VAL A 48 -4.00 -1.29 8.04
CA VAL A 48 -3.41 -1.70 6.76
C VAL A 48 -2.02 -2.31 6.96
N THR A 49 -1.22 -1.74 7.86
CA THR A 49 0.11 -2.28 8.19
C THR A 49 -0.01 -3.67 8.80
N ALA A 50 -0.88 -3.86 9.79
CA ALA A 50 -1.09 -5.15 10.44
C ALA A 50 -1.58 -6.23 9.45
N LEU A 51 -2.54 -5.88 8.58
CA LEU A 51 -3.02 -6.77 7.54
C LEU A 51 -1.94 -7.13 6.51
N SER A 52 -1.10 -6.15 6.15
CA SER A 52 0.02 -6.40 5.23
C SER A 52 1.01 -7.38 5.85
N PHE A 53 1.40 -7.19 7.11
CA PHE A 53 2.28 -8.13 7.83
C PHE A 53 1.69 -9.55 7.88
N ALA A 54 0.40 -9.67 8.21
CA ALA A 54 -0.28 -10.97 8.22
C ALA A 54 -0.31 -11.61 6.82
N ALA A 55 -0.57 -10.81 5.78
CA ALA A 55 -0.52 -11.28 4.40
C ALA A 55 0.89 -11.73 3.99
N PHE A 56 1.94 -10.99 4.33
CA PHE A 56 3.34 -11.39 4.10
C PHE A 56 3.69 -12.70 4.82
N TYR A 57 3.19 -12.89 6.04
CA TYR A 57 3.41 -14.11 6.81
C TYR A 57 2.70 -15.33 6.17
N VAL A 58 1.43 -15.17 5.77
CA VAL A 58 0.63 -16.27 5.20
C VAL A 58 1.02 -16.59 3.76
N SER A 59 1.42 -15.60 2.98
CA SER A 59 1.72 -15.77 1.55
C SER A 59 3.00 -16.57 1.28
N ASP A 60 3.71 -17.02 2.31
CA ASP A 60 4.85 -17.93 2.18
C ASP A 60 5.84 -17.38 1.15
N ILE A 61 6.05 -16.06 1.12
CA ILE A 61 6.87 -15.38 0.09
C ILE A 61 8.31 -15.92 0.06
N ASN A 62 8.76 -16.49 1.18
CA ASN A 62 10.06 -17.13 1.28
C ASN A 62 10.07 -18.62 0.90
N LYS A 63 8.92 -19.23 0.61
CA LYS A 63 8.80 -20.65 0.24
C LYS A 63 9.62 -21.02 -0.99
N TYR A 64 9.74 -20.07 -1.91
CA TYR A 64 10.55 -20.20 -3.13
C TYR A 64 11.77 -19.27 -3.11
N SER A 65 12.14 -18.73 -1.95
CA SER A 65 13.37 -17.96 -1.83
C SER A 65 14.53 -18.92 -2.05
N LEU A 66 15.27 -18.69 -3.13
CA LEU A 66 16.51 -19.40 -3.36
C LEU A 66 17.44 -19.11 -2.17
N PRO A 67 18.14 -20.12 -1.63
CA PRO A 67 19.13 -19.87 -0.60
C PRO A 67 20.10 -18.80 -1.12
N ALA A 68 20.46 -17.85 -0.26
CA ALA A 68 21.42 -16.81 -0.60
C ALA A 68 22.62 -17.47 -1.27
N THR A 69 22.86 -17.12 -2.54
CA THR A 69 23.93 -17.72 -3.32
C THR A 69 25.23 -17.36 -2.64
N SER A 70 25.79 -18.31 -1.88
CA SER A 70 27.09 -18.15 -1.28
C SER A 70 28.10 -18.10 -2.41
N ASN A 71 28.92 -17.05 -2.45
CA ASN A 71 30.13 -16.99 -3.25
C ASN A 71 31.18 -17.95 -2.66
N SER A 72 30.84 -19.23 -2.52
CA SER A 72 31.78 -20.25 -2.11
C SER A 72 32.89 -20.33 -3.16
N GLU A 73 34.10 -20.66 -2.74
CA GLU A 73 35.22 -20.83 -3.68
C GLU A 73 34.87 -21.82 -4.80
N ASP A 74 34.10 -22.87 -4.49
CA ASP A 74 33.61 -23.84 -5.48
C ASP A 74 32.63 -23.21 -6.50
N GLY A 75 31.74 -22.30 -6.08
CA GLY A 75 30.84 -21.58 -6.98
C GLY A 75 31.56 -20.57 -7.88
N LEU A 76 32.70 -20.04 -7.42
CA LEU A 76 33.55 -19.12 -8.17
C LEU A 76 34.51 -19.82 -9.14
N ARG A 77 34.71 -21.15 -9.03
CA ARG A 77 35.55 -21.93 -9.96
C ARG A 77 35.06 -21.86 -11.41
N PHE A 78 33.77 -21.54 -11.63
CA PHE A 78 33.25 -21.28 -12.97
C PHE A 78 33.91 -20.08 -13.66
N LEU A 79 34.31 -19.05 -12.89
CA LEU A 79 34.94 -17.84 -13.45
C LEU A 79 36.41 -18.07 -13.84
N ASN A 80 37.05 -19.11 -13.30
CA ASN A 80 38.42 -19.48 -13.64
C ASN A 80 38.53 -21.02 -13.72
N PRO A 81 37.95 -21.63 -14.76
CA PRO A 81 37.89 -23.09 -14.87
C PRO A 81 39.28 -23.70 -15.01
N ASP A 82 39.50 -24.87 -14.41
CA ASP A 82 40.76 -25.61 -14.56
C ASP A 82 41.02 -25.87 -16.05
N PRO A 83 42.17 -25.42 -16.60
CA PRO A 83 42.51 -25.61 -18.01
C PRO A 83 42.42 -27.06 -18.47
N LYS A 84 42.65 -28.03 -17.58
CA LYS A 84 42.54 -29.47 -17.90
C LYS A 84 41.09 -29.91 -18.11
N ALA A 85 40.18 -29.44 -17.26
CA ALA A 85 38.76 -29.76 -17.38
C ALA A 85 38.14 -29.07 -18.60
N LEU A 86 38.56 -27.83 -18.90
CA LEU A 86 38.13 -27.11 -20.10
C LEU A 86 38.58 -27.82 -21.38
N LYS A 87 39.83 -28.31 -21.40
CA LYS A 87 40.38 -29.04 -22.54
C LYS A 87 39.64 -30.35 -22.81
N TYR A 88 39.26 -31.09 -21.77
CA TYR A 88 38.48 -32.32 -21.91
C TYR A 88 37.09 -32.09 -22.53
N VAL A 89 36.40 -30.99 -22.17
CA VAL A 89 35.09 -30.62 -22.73
C VAL A 89 35.17 -30.07 -24.15
N LEU A 90 36.30 -29.48 -24.54
CA LEU A 90 36.50 -28.96 -25.90
C LEU A 90 36.97 -30.04 -26.90
N GLU A 91 37.63 -31.08 -26.41
CA GLU A 91 38.21 -32.17 -27.22
C GLU A 91 37.31 -33.42 -27.31
N ASN A 92 36.17 -33.44 -26.61
CA ASN A 92 35.11 -34.45 -26.72
C ASN A 92 33.75 -33.78 -26.97
#